data_AF-A0A962P6U6-F1
#
_entry.id   AF-A0A962P6U6-F1
#
_cell.length_a   1.000
_cell.length_b   1.000
_cell.length_c   1.000
_cell.angle_alpha   90.00
_cell.angle_beta   90.00
_cell.angle_gamma   90.00
#
_symmetry.space_group_name_H-M   'P 1'
#
loop_
_entity.id
_entity.type
_entity.pdbx_description
1 polymer ?
#
loop_
_entity_poly.entity_id
_entity_poly.type
_entity_poly.pdbx_seq_one_letter_code
_entity_poly.pdbx_strand_id
1 'polypeptide(L)'
;MTETFVNSVSVAVAGSGGAGALTVGNLLFNAAAKLGWFGTFTRTLGPQIRGGESAAMVRLTAEPSSSPDDYFKVFLAIDWLNIERFASEIPLTTDSWIICDSHAGDVPDVMAQSGAQILQLPIASSATETKNGRPNMVALGILASLISLPEATLSRTITEKLRKKGPETIESCLQAVEAGRTLARKLPTITRAEFPQPAQGERLVISGNEATGWGAMKGGIRFVAAYPITPATEVLEWMSPALPKLGGSLIQVEDELASINMAIGGSFGGVPSMTATSGPGLALMTESLGLAVAAEVPVVVVDVMRGGPSTGLPTKSEQSDLNIAVYGLHGDAPHLVLAPTSVDDCLLTTQWSVHLAESLQTAAIVLSDQFMGQSKAAIHRPTDISFNTQRLVLNNSGEPCDYKRYAITDSGVSAMAIPGTPGGQYTADGLEHSPVGTPSTKNEHHAEQMDKRLRKLTSFDYGNYWADIEGEGDTAIITWGSTTGAAREAACRLRQEGIKVRLIAVRLILPAQPEKMAEILRGVERITVVEQTHSGQFFSFLKAHYELPGEINSLRRAGPITIRPGEIVNKIKAWTQ
;
A
#
# COMPACT_ATOMS: atom_id res chain seq x y z
N MET A 1 19.39 -19.40 -23.26
CA MET A 1 18.21 -18.53 -23.25
C MET A 1 17.00 -19.40 -23.01
N THR A 2 16.68 -19.63 -21.74
CA THR A 2 15.45 -20.31 -21.30
C THR A 2 14.54 -19.21 -20.80
N GLU A 3 13.54 -18.83 -21.60
CA GLU A 3 12.51 -17.87 -21.24
C GLU A 3 11.80 -18.34 -19.96
N THR A 4 12.04 -17.67 -18.85
CA THR A 4 11.23 -17.79 -17.64
C THR A 4 9.84 -17.22 -17.94
N PHE A 5 8.86 -18.10 -18.04
CA PHE A 5 7.45 -17.79 -18.20
C PHE A 5 6.93 -16.99 -16.99
N VAL A 6 6.85 -15.68 -17.15
CA VAL A 6 5.72 -14.93 -16.61
C VAL A 6 5.00 -14.39 -17.82
N ASN A 7 3.76 -14.84 -18.05
CA ASN A 7 2.87 -14.27 -19.05
C ASN A 7 2.42 -12.88 -18.58
N SER A 8 3.37 -11.95 -18.48
CA SER A 8 3.15 -10.57 -18.11
C SER A 8 3.23 -9.66 -19.32
N VAL A 9 2.61 -8.51 -19.18
CA VAL A 9 2.72 -7.44 -20.15
C VAL A 9 2.55 -6.12 -19.44
N SER A 10 3.54 -5.27 -19.62
CA SER A 10 3.59 -3.96 -18.99
C SER A 10 3.47 -2.89 -20.06
N VAL A 11 2.47 -2.03 -19.90
CA VAL A 11 2.22 -0.91 -20.80
C VAL A 11 2.15 0.39 -20.00
N ALA A 12 2.75 1.45 -20.55
CA ALA A 12 2.68 2.78 -19.99
C ALA A 12 2.00 3.72 -20.98
N VAL A 13 1.22 4.66 -20.46
CA VAL A 13 0.56 5.71 -21.24
C VAL A 13 0.81 7.03 -20.56
N ALA A 14 1.30 8.01 -21.29
CA ALA A 14 1.59 9.33 -20.73
C ALA A 14 1.14 10.46 -21.63
N GLY A 15 1.03 11.64 -21.04
CA GLY A 15 0.72 12.88 -21.73
C GLY A 15 0.39 13.99 -20.74
N SER A 16 0.10 15.17 -21.29
CA SER A 16 -0.28 16.35 -20.51
C SER A 16 -1.49 16.11 -19.60
N GLY A 17 -1.56 16.85 -18.50
CA GLY A 17 -2.65 16.82 -17.56
C GLY A 17 -3.95 17.23 -18.26
N GLY A 18 -4.88 16.28 -18.38
CA GLY A 18 -6.12 16.44 -19.15
C GLY A 18 -6.12 15.71 -20.49
N ALA A 19 -4.96 15.30 -21.02
CA ALA A 19 -4.87 14.47 -22.23
C ALA A 19 -5.51 13.09 -22.04
N GLY A 20 -5.73 12.65 -20.80
CA GLY A 20 -6.52 11.44 -20.51
C GLY A 20 -5.71 10.15 -20.39
N ALA A 21 -4.39 10.23 -20.19
CA ALA A 21 -3.51 9.06 -19.97
C ALA A 21 -4.01 8.15 -18.84
N LEU A 22 -4.38 8.73 -17.69
CA LEU A 22 -4.96 7.97 -16.55
C LEU A 22 -6.27 7.27 -16.90
N THR A 23 -7.12 7.92 -17.71
CA THR A 23 -8.38 7.32 -18.18
C THR A 23 -8.11 6.09 -19.04
N VAL A 24 -7.13 6.18 -19.95
CA VAL A 24 -6.72 5.06 -20.81
C VAL A 24 -6.25 3.88 -19.97
N GLY A 25 -5.25 4.10 -19.10
CA GLY A 25 -4.71 3.02 -18.27
C GLY A 25 -5.76 2.39 -17.36
N ASN A 26 -6.62 3.20 -16.74
CA ASN A 26 -7.67 2.68 -15.87
C ASN A 26 -8.73 1.88 -16.65
N LEU A 27 -9.16 2.33 -17.83
CA LEU A 27 -10.11 1.57 -18.66
C LEU A 27 -9.50 0.26 -19.16
N LEU A 28 -8.24 0.31 -19.62
CA LEU A 28 -7.49 -0.86 -20.07
C LEU A 28 -7.39 -1.93 -18.96
N PHE A 29 -6.97 -1.50 -17.77
CA PHE A 29 -6.82 -2.37 -16.61
C PHE A 29 -8.14 -2.99 -16.16
N ASN A 30 -9.22 -2.19 -16.04
CA ASN A 30 -10.53 -2.70 -15.63
C ASN A 30 -11.12 -3.67 -16.67
N ALA A 31 -10.91 -3.43 -17.97
CA ALA A 31 -11.35 -4.35 -19.01
C ALA A 31 -10.58 -5.68 -18.95
N ALA A 32 -9.27 -5.63 -18.71
CA ALA A 32 -8.45 -6.83 -18.53
C ALA A 32 -8.83 -7.62 -17.27
N ALA A 33 -9.04 -6.95 -16.14
CA ALA A 33 -9.45 -7.60 -14.89
C ALA A 33 -10.76 -8.39 -15.03
N LYS A 34 -11.72 -7.89 -15.81
CA LYS A 34 -12.98 -8.59 -16.12
C LYS A 34 -12.79 -9.88 -16.92
N LEU A 35 -11.65 -10.06 -17.59
CA LEU A 35 -11.29 -11.28 -18.31
C LEU A 35 -10.49 -12.26 -17.45
N GLY A 36 -10.26 -11.94 -16.18
CA GLY A 36 -9.53 -12.80 -15.25
C GLY A 36 -8.04 -12.50 -15.10
N TRP A 37 -7.52 -11.49 -15.81
CA TRP A 37 -6.14 -11.01 -15.61
C TRP A 37 -5.95 -10.49 -14.20
N PHE A 38 -4.78 -10.80 -13.63
CA PHE A 38 -4.25 -10.12 -12.47
C PHE A 38 -3.40 -8.92 -12.90
N GLY A 39 -2.90 -8.21 -11.90
CA GLY A 39 -1.86 -7.21 -12.08
C GLY A 39 -2.20 -5.89 -11.42
N THR A 40 -1.53 -4.85 -11.85
CA THR A 40 -1.54 -3.54 -11.20
C THR A 40 -1.78 -2.41 -12.18
N PHE A 41 -2.53 -1.41 -11.72
CA PHE A 41 -2.59 -0.08 -12.31
C PHE A 41 -1.96 0.88 -11.31
N THR A 42 -0.89 1.54 -11.74
CA THR A 42 -0.22 2.59 -10.98
C THR A 42 -0.25 3.88 -11.77
N ARG A 43 -0.09 5.00 -11.07
CA ARG A 43 -0.14 6.32 -11.66
C ARG A 43 0.97 7.18 -11.10
N THR A 44 1.40 8.11 -11.92
CA THR A 44 2.39 9.11 -11.55
C THR A 44 1.97 10.45 -12.11
N LEU A 45 2.18 11.49 -11.30
CA LEU A 45 1.69 12.84 -11.54
C LEU A 45 2.85 13.82 -11.34
N GLY A 46 2.86 14.86 -12.17
CA GLY A 46 3.69 16.03 -11.93
C GLY A 46 3.33 16.73 -10.60
N PRO A 47 4.17 17.66 -10.14
CA PRO A 47 3.95 18.38 -8.88
C PRO A 47 2.76 19.36 -8.91
N GLN A 48 2.17 19.62 -10.08
CA GLN A 48 1.11 20.62 -10.25
C GLN A 48 -0.29 20.04 -9.99
N ILE A 49 -1.16 20.83 -9.35
CA ILE A 49 -2.57 20.46 -9.09
C ILE A 49 -3.42 20.48 -10.37
N ARG A 50 -3.13 21.41 -11.30
CA ARG A 50 -3.82 21.54 -12.60
C ARG A 50 -2.80 21.59 -13.73
N GLY A 51 -3.08 20.87 -14.80
CA GLY A 51 -2.13 20.72 -15.92
C GLY A 51 -0.95 19.82 -15.52
N GLY A 52 0.21 20.06 -16.13
CA GLY A 52 1.42 19.25 -15.91
C GLY A 52 1.42 17.98 -16.74
N GLU A 53 2.10 16.96 -16.23
CA GLU A 53 2.30 15.68 -16.88
C GLU A 53 1.67 14.55 -16.04
N SER A 54 1.15 13.52 -16.70
CA SER A 54 0.62 12.34 -16.03
C SER A 54 0.97 11.09 -16.79
N ALA A 55 1.23 9.99 -16.08
CA ALA A 55 1.33 8.67 -16.68
C ALA A 55 0.54 7.63 -15.91
N ALA A 56 -0.04 6.69 -16.65
CA ALA A 56 -0.59 5.46 -16.15
C ALA A 56 0.29 4.30 -16.57
N MET A 57 0.55 3.40 -15.64
CA MET A 57 1.35 2.20 -15.86
C MET A 57 0.49 1.01 -15.48
N VAL A 58 0.31 0.10 -16.44
CA VAL A 58 -0.53 -1.08 -16.29
C VAL A 58 0.34 -2.30 -16.53
N ARG A 59 0.44 -3.15 -15.52
CA ARG A 59 1.00 -4.50 -15.65
C ARG A 59 -0.14 -5.49 -15.58
N LEU A 60 -0.25 -6.38 -16.56
CA LEU A 60 -1.18 -7.51 -16.52
C LEU A 60 -0.38 -8.79 -16.40
N THR A 61 -0.88 -9.73 -15.62
CA THR A 61 -0.23 -11.02 -15.34
C THR A 61 -1.27 -12.14 -15.35
N ALA A 62 -0.87 -13.33 -15.79
CA ALA A 62 -1.73 -14.52 -15.75
C ALA A 62 -1.87 -15.09 -14.34
N GLU A 63 -0.90 -14.83 -13.47
CA GLU A 63 -0.84 -15.28 -12.07
C GLU A 63 -0.87 -14.08 -11.11
N PRO A 64 -1.25 -14.27 -9.83
CA PRO A 64 -1.26 -13.17 -8.86
C PRO A 64 0.10 -12.48 -8.75
N SER A 65 0.14 -11.18 -9.07
CA SER A 65 1.32 -10.34 -8.87
C SER A 65 0.91 -8.89 -8.61
N SER A 66 1.59 -8.27 -7.64
CA SER A 66 1.41 -6.87 -7.23
C SER A 66 2.68 -6.02 -7.43
N SER A 67 3.72 -6.55 -8.06
CA SER A 67 5.01 -5.89 -8.29
C SER A 67 5.05 -5.08 -9.59
N PRO A 68 5.90 -4.03 -9.64
CA PRO A 68 6.32 -3.48 -10.93
C PRO A 68 7.09 -4.54 -11.73
N ASP A 69 7.02 -4.45 -13.06
CA ASP A 69 7.84 -5.27 -13.96
C ASP A 69 9.28 -4.75 -14.03
N ASP A 70 10.17 -5.37 -14.79
CA ASP A 70 11.52 -4.81 -15.00
C ASP A 70 11.54 -3.67 -16.01
N TYR A 71 10.64 -3.73 -17.01
CA TYR A 71 10.51 -2.73 -18.08
C TYR A 71 9.10 -2.70 -18.65
N PHE A 72 8.78 -1.69 -19.43
CA PHE A 72 7.52 -1.59 -20.17
C PHE A 72 7.69 -2.06 -21.60
N LYS A 73 6.88 -3.04 -22.03
CA LYS A 73 6.88 -3.53 -23.41
C LYS A 73 6.37 -2.48 -24.39
N VAL A 74 5.38 -1.69 -23.98
CA VAL A 74 4.83 -0.60 -24.79
C VAL A 74 4.75 0.67 -23.97
N PHE A 75 5.23 1.76 -24.53
CA PHE A 75 5.02 3.10 -24.03
C PHE A 75 4.30 3.93 -25.08
N LEU A 76 3.09 4.39 -24.77
CA LEU A 76 2.30 5.25 -25.65
C LEU A 76 2.25 6.68 -25.10
N ALA A 77 2.83 7.62 -25.83
CA ALA A 77 2.72 9.04 -25.54
C ALA A 77 1.58 9.66 -26.36
N ILE A 78 0.59 10.23 -25.67
CA ILE A 78 -0.47 11.02 -26.32
C ILE A 78 0.13 12.34 -26.81
N ASP A 79 0.98 12.93 -25.98
CA ASP A 79 1.84 14.08 -26.26
C ASP A 79 3.12 13.97 -25.40
N TRP A 80 4.11 14.83 -25.64
CA TRP A 80 5.42 14.78 -24.98
C TRP A 80 5.59 15.71 -23.78
N LEU A 81 4.54 16.40 -23.32
CA LEU A 81 4.71 17.50 -22.36
C LEU A 81 5.34 17.01 -21.05
N ASN A 82 6.57 17.48 -20.78
CA ASN A 82 7.40 17.15 -19.60
C ASN A 82 7.56 15.64 -19.30
N ILE A 83 7.43 14.79 -20.32
CA ILE A 83 7.40 13.34 -20.14
C ILE A 83 8.73 12.79 -19.61
N GLU A 84 9.83 13.50 -19.87
CA GLU A 84 11.19 13.18 -19.46
C GLU A 84 11.32 13.03 -17.94
N ARG A 85 10.43 13.68 -17.18
CA ARG A 85 10.35 13.56 -15.71
C ARG A 85 9.97 12.16 -15.25
N PHE A 86 9.29 11.39 -16.09
CA PHE A 86 8.87 10.02 -15.79
C PHE A 86 9.78 8.96 -16.45
N ALA A 87 10.84 9.36 -17.16
CA ALA A 87 11.69 8.42 -17.89
C ALA A 87 12.26 7.32 -16.98
N SER A 88 12.67 7.66 -15.76
CA SER A 88 13.19 6.69 -14.79
C SER A 88 12.11 5.78 -14.17
N GLU A 89 10.84 6.20 -14.20
CA GLU A 89 9.70 5.40 -13.74
C GLU A 89 9.17 4.46 -14.85
N ILE A 90 9.46 4.79 -16.11
CA ILE A 90 9.08 4.04 -17.31
C ILE A 90 10.35 3.49 -17.99
N PRO A 91 11.05 2.52 -17.39
CA PRO A 91 12.21 1.90 -18.03
C PRO A 91 11.78 1.17 -19.31
N LEU A 92 12.54 1.42 -20.36
CA LEU A 92 12.38 0.84 -21.70
C LEU A 92 13.69 0.13 -22.10
N THR A 93 13.58 -0.86 -22.96
CA THR A 93 14.70 -1.62 -23.51
C THR A 93 14.61 -1.68 -25.04
N THR A 94 15.57 -2.34 -25.69
CA THR A 94 15.51 -2.63 -27.13
C THR A 94 14.31 -3.48 -27.53
N ASP A 95 13.72 -4.20 -26.58
CA ASP A 95 12.49 -4.98 -26.79
C ASP A 95 11.22 -4.14 -26.65
N SER A 96 11.32 -2.88 -26.19
CA SER A 96 10.19 -1.99 -26.00
C SER A 96 9.77 -1.28 -27.28
N TRP A 97 8.51 -0.85 -27.33
CA TRP A 97 7.97 0.02 -28.38
C TRP A 97 7.55 1.37 -27.81
N ILE A 98 7.95 2.44 -28.49
CA ILE A 98 7.49 3.81 -28.25
C ILE A 98 6.47 4.15 -29.33
N ILE A 99 5.22 4.35 -28.94
CA ILE A 99 4.12 4.73 -29.83
C ILE A 99 3.76 6.18 -29.58
N CYS A 100 3.73 7.00 -30.64
CA CYS A 100 3.39 8.41 -30.54
C CYS A 100 2.58 8.89 -31.76
N ASP A 101 1.97 10.07 -31.63
CA ASP A 101 1.32 10.71 -32.77
C ASP A 101 2.35 11.13 -33.83
N SER A 102 2.04 10.95 -35.11
CA SER A 102 2.91 11.33 -36.23
C SER A 102 3.21 12.83 -36.29
N HIS A 103 2.43 13.66 -35.61
CA HIS A 103 2.62 15.10 -35.49
C HIS A 103 2.95 15.55 -34.06
N ALA A 104 3.29 14.63 -33.15
CA ALA A 104 3.70 14.98 -31.78
C ALA A 104 5.06 15.70 -31.70
N GLY A 105 5.84 15.70 -32.78
CA GLY A 105 7.24 16.13 -32.80
C GLY A 105 8.19 14.98 -32.45
N ASP A 106 9.46 15.31 -32.28
CA ASP A 106 10.52 14.33 -32.01
C ASP A 106 10.34 13.64 -30.66
N VAL A 107 10.67 12.36 -30.62
CA VAL A 107 10.71 11.60 -29.37
C VAL A 107 11.79 12.20 -28.47
N PRO A 108 11.50 12.53 -27.20
CA PRO A 108 12.51 13.06 -26.27
C PRO A 108 13.73 12.14 -26.18
N ASP A 109 14.93 12.74 -26.23
CA ASP A 109 16.21 12.02 -26.28
C ASP A 109 16.35 10.96 -25.18
N VAL A 110 15.92 11.29 -23.95
CA VAL A 110 15.98 10.37 -22.80
C VAL A 110 15.18 9.08 -23.03
N MET A 111 14.09 9.14 -23.80
CA MET A 111 13.29 7.96 -24.15
C MET A 111 13.90 7.25 -25.36
N ALA A 112 14.39 7.99 -26.36
CA ALA A 112 15.01 7.45 -27.56
C ALA A 112 16.30 6.66 -27.26
N GLN A 113 17.07 7.07 -26.25
CA GLN A 113 18.29 6.39 -25.81
C GLN A 113 18.09 4.95 -25.32
N SER A 114 16.85 4.54 -25.02
CA SER A 114 16.53 3.16 -24.63
C SER A 114 16.76 2.13 -25.75
N GLY A 115 16.87 2.57 -27.01
CA GLY A 115 16.93 1.69 -28.18
C GLY A 115 15.58 1.05 -28.53
N ALA A 116 14.49 1.47 -27.88
CA ALA A 116 13.14 1.02 -28.18
C ALA A 116 12.74 1.37 -29.62
N GLN A 117 11.93 0.51 -30.24
CA GLN A 117 11.42 0.77 -31.59
C GLN A 117 10.39 1.90 -31.56
N ILE A 118 10.61 2.95 -32.35
CA ILE A 118 9.71 4.09 -32.46
C ILE A 118 8.67 3.83 -33.56
N LEU A 119 7.39 3.99 -33.22
CA LEU A 119 6.24 3.73 -34.07
C LEU A 119 5.33 4.97 -34.08
N GLN A 120 5.34 5.70 -35.19
CA GLN A 120 4.50 6.89 -35.37
C GLN A 120 3.16 6.52 -36.02
N LEU A 121 2.07 6.97 -35.41
CA LEU A 121 0.71 6.71 -35.89
C LEU A 121 -0.13 8.01 -35.96
N PRO A 122 -1.10 8.11 -36.88
CA PRO A 122 -1.94 9.31 -37.03
C PRO A 122 -3.06 9.39 -35.96
N ILE A 123 -2.71 9.37 -34.68
CA ILE A 123 -3.65 9.26 -33.53
C ILE A 123 -4.61 10.45 -33.48
N ALA A 124 -4.09 11.68 -33.53
CA ALA A 124 -4.84 12.91 -33.42
C ALA A 124 -5.75 13.12 -34.64
N SER A 125 -5.23 12.89 -35.86
CA SER A 125 -6.04 13.01 -37.08
C SER A 125 -7.14 11.96 -37.12
N SER A 126 -6.88 10.71 -36.74
CA SER A 126 -7.93 9.68 -36.67
C SER A 126 -9.01 10.01 -35.63
N ALA A 127 -8.68 10.72 -34.55
CA ALA A 127 -9.68 11.21 -33.62
C ALA A 127 -10.62 12.26 -34.25
N THR A 128 -10.14 13.09 -35.18
CA THR A 128 -10.95 14.13 -35.85
C THR A 128 -11.93 13.59 -36.89
N GLU A 129 -11.69 12.38 -37.43
CA GLU A 129 -12.63 11.70 -38.34
C GLU A 129 -13.93 11.29 -37.63
N THR A 130 -13.91 11.24 -36.30
CA THR A 130 -15.07 10.95 -35.45
C THR A 130 -15.61 12.25 -34.85
N LYS A 131 -16.93 12.47 -34.92
CA LYS A 131 -17.57 13.62 -34.26
C LYS A 131 -17.27 13.59 -32.75
N ASN A 132 -16.64 14.64 -32.21
CA ASN A 132 -16.16 14.73 -30.82
C ASN A 132 -15.14 13.64 -30.40
N GLY A 133 -14.46 13.01 -31.37
CA GLY A 133 -13.46 11.98 -31.10
C GLY A 133 -12.29 12.53 -30.31
N ARG A 134 -11.67 11.65 -29.51
CA ARG A 134 -10.62 12.05 -28.57
C ARG A 134 -9.35 11.21 -28.78
N PRO A 135 -8.16 11.82 -28.89
CA PRO A 135 -6.90 11.09 -29.14
C PRO A 135 -6.64 9.99 -28.10
N ASN A 136 -7.01 10.22 -26.84
CA ASN A 136 -6.83 9.23 -25.78
C ASN A 136 -7.69 7.96 -25.99
N MET A 137 -8.87 8.07 -26.60
CA MET A 137 -9.70 6.91 -26.92
C MET A 137 -9.14 6.13 -28.11
N VAL A 138 -8.52 6.82 -29.08
CA VAL A 138 -7.73 6.17 -30.15
C VAL A 138 -6.54 5.42 -29.54
N ALA A 139 -5.80 6.05 -28.62
CA ALA A 139 -4.71 5.41 -27.88
C ALA A 139 -5.17 4.16 -27.10
N LEU A 140 -6.34 4.22 -26.46
CA LEU A 140 -6.95 3.06 -25.79
C LEU A 140 -7.22 1.92 -26.78
N GLY A 141 -7.75 2.23 -27.97
CA GLY A 141 -7.97 1.24 -29.03
C GLY A 141 -6.68 0.58 -29.51
N ILE A 142 -5.62 1.36 -29.69
CA ILE A 142 -4.30 0.86 -30.07
C ILE A 142 -3.79 -0.13 -29.03
N LEU A 143 -3.72 0.29 -27.76
CA LEU A 143 -3.22 -0.55 -26.68
C LEU A 143 -4.07 -1.79 -26.49
N ALA A 144 -5.40 -1.66 -26.47
CA ALA A 144 -6.32 -2.77 -26.34
C ALA A 144 -6.13 -3.81 -27.45
N SER A 145 -5.85 -3.37 -28.68
CA SER A 145 -5.56 -4.28 -29.80
C SER A 145 -4.22 -4.99 -29.63
N LEU A 146 -3.16 -4.26 -29.25
CA LEU A 146 -1.83 -4.83 -28.97
C LEU A 146 -1.85 -5.86 -27.84
N ILE A 147 -2.75 -5.67 -26.87
CA ILE A 147 -2.96 -6.58 -25.76
C ILE A 147 -4.07 -7.61 -26.00
N SER A 148 -4.56 -7.67 -27.24
CA SER A 148 -5.61 -8.58 -27.74
C SER A 148 -6.94 -8.53 -26.99
N LEU A 149 -7.25 -7.44 -26.27
CA LEU A 149 -8.51 -7.32 -25.53
C LEU A 149 -9.72 -7.44 -26.48
N PRO A 150 -10.69 -8.32 -26.17
CA PRO A 150 -11.96 -8.41 -26.88
C PRO A 150 -12.72 -7.09 -26.89
N GLU A 151 -13.21 -6.72 -28.07
CA GLU A 151 -13.97 -5.47 -28.28
C GLU A 151 -15.20 -5.40 -27.39
N ALA A 152 -15.98 -6.50 -27.30
CA ALA A 152 -17.19 -6.54 -26.48
C ALA A 152 -16.92 -6.18 -25.00
N THR A 153 -15.83 -6.70 -24.42
CA THR A 153 -15.45 -6.42 -23.03
C THR A 153 -15.02 -4.97 -22.83
N LEU A 154 -14.25 -4.43 -23.78
CA LEU A 154 -13.79 -3.05 -23.74
C LEU A 154 -14.98 -2.08 -23.88
N SER A 155 -15.84 -2.30 -24.88
CA SER A 155 -17.03 -1.48 -25.16
C SER A 155 -18.00 -1.47 -23.98
N ARG A 156 -18.22 -2.62 -23.34
CA ARG A 156 -19.01 -2.72 -22.10
C ARG A 156 -18.38 -1.90 -20.97
N THR A 157 -17.06 -1.99 -20.79
CA THR A 157 -16.35 -1.27 -19.73
C THR A 157 -16.38 0.24 -19.92
N ILE A 158 -16.23 0.71 -21.16
CA ILE A 158 -16.36 2.13 -21.53
C ILE A 158 -17.78 2.62 -21.24
N THR A 159 -18.80 1.88 -21.71
CA THR A 159 -20.21 2.22 -21.52
C THR A 159 -20.58 2.32 -20.04
N GLU A 160 -20.15 1.37 -19.22
CA GLU A 160 -20.39 1.38 -17.76
C GLU A 160 -19.71 2.59 -17.09
N LYS A 161 -18.44 2.85 -17.42
CA LYS A 161 -17.65 3.91 -16.78
C LYS A 161 -18.12 5.31 -17.18
N LEU A 162 -18.51 5.49 -18.43
CA LEU A 162 -18.95 6.77 -19.00
C LEU A 162 -20.47 6.95 -19.00
N ARG A 163 -21.23 6.07 -18.34
CA ARG A 163 -22.70 6.12 -18.28
C ARG A 163 -23.27 7.51 -17.95
N LYS A 164 -22.63 8.23 -17.03
CA LYS A 164 -23.05 9.59 -16.62
C LYS A 164 -22.78 10.68 -17.66
N LYS A 165 -21.99 10.42 -18.71
CA LYS A 165 -21.64 11.37 -19.79
C LYS A 165 -22.63 11.36 -20.95
N GLY A 166 -23.57 10.40 -20.97
CA GLY A 166 -24.63 10.32 -21.99
C GLY A 166 -24.25 9.51 -23.25
N PRO A 167 -25.25 9.06 -24.02
CA PRO A 167 -25.07 8.11 -25.13
C PRO A 167 -24.20 8.65 -26.27
N GLU A 168 -24.35 9.92 -26.67
CA GLU A 168 -23.55 10.52 -27.76
C GLU A 168 -22.05 10.52 -27.44
N THR A 169 -21.67 10.81 -26.19
CA THR A 169 -20.26 10.76 -25.77
C THR A 169 -19.73 9.33 -25.79
N ILE A 170 -20.53 8.36 -25.38
CA ILE A 170 -20.14 6.95 -25.39
C ILE A 170 -19.93 6.47 -26.82
N GLU A 171 -20.86 6.75 -27.73
CA GLU A 171 -20.76 6.38 -29.14
C GLU A 171 -19.50 6.96 -29.80
N SER A 172 -19.25 8.25 -29.62
CA SER A 172 -18.03 8.92 -30.09
C SER A 172 -16.76 8.28 -29.52
N CYS A 173 -16.75 7.91 -28.25
CA CYS A 173 -15.63 7.22 -27.62
C CYS A 173 -15.40 5.82 -28.22
N LEU A 174 -16.46 5.07 -28.51
CA LEU A 174 -16.38 3.73 -29.13
C LEU A 174 -15.87 3.81 -30.57
N GLN A 175 -16.32 4.79 -31.36
CA GLN A 175 -15.82 5.03 -32.71
C GLN A 175 -14.33 5.38 -32.71
N ALA A 176 -13.89 6.25 -31.80
CA ALA A 176 -12.47 6.58 -31.64
C ALA A 176 -11.63 5.35 -31.22
N VAL A 177 -12.16 4.48 -30.36
CA VAL A 177 -11.51 3.20 -30.01
C VAL A 177 -11.36 2.30 -31.23
N GLU A 178 -12.38 2.18 -32.08
CA GLU A 178 -12.29 1.33 -33.28
C GLU A 178 -11.29 1.88 -34.30
N ALA A 179 -11.21 3.21 -34.45
CA ALA A 179 -10.15 3.84 -35.24
C ALA A 179 -8.76 3.43 -34.72
N GLY A 180 -8.56 3.47 -33.39
CA GLY A 180 -7.32 2.99 -32.76
C GLY A 180 -7.03 1.52 -33.00
N ARG A 181 -8.04 0.64 -32.91
CA ARG A 181 -7.89 -0.79 -33.20
C ARG A 181 -7.49 -1.03 -34.65
N THR A 182 -8.05 -0.25 -35.58
CA THR A 182 -7.70 -0.29 -37.01
C THR A 182 -6.26 0.12 -37.25
N LEU A 183 -5.77 1.19 -36.61
CA LEU A 183 -4.36 1.60 -36.68
C LEU A 183 -3.42 0.49 -36.18
N ALA A 184 -3.77 -0.16 -35.07
CA ALA A 184 -2.96 -1.23 -34.49
C ALA A 184 -2.82 -2.48 -35.36
N ARG A 185 -3.71 -2.72 -36.34
CA ARG A 185 -3.56 -3.85 -37.29
C ARG A 185 -2.27 -3.76 -38.14
N LYS A 186 -1.70 -2.55 -38.26
CA LYS A 186 -0.42 -2.31 -38.96
C LYS A 186 0.79 -2.55 -38.07
N LEU A 187 0.60 -2.73 -36.78
CA LEU A 187 1.68 -2.96 -35.81
C LEU A 187 1.97 -4.45 -35.65
N PRO A 188 3.19 -4.83 -35.23
CA PRO A 188 3.45 -6.20 -34.85
C PRO A 188 2.55 -6.60 -33.67
N THR A 189 2.11 -7.86 -33.64
CA THR A 189 1.33 -8.37 -32.51
C THR A 189 2.28 -8.74 -31.38
N ILE A 190 1.92 -8.39 -30.14
CA ILE A 190 2.64 -8.90 -28.97
C ILE A 190 2.24 -10.36 -28.81
N THR A 191 3.13 -11.29 -29.13
CA THR A 191 2.91 -12.71 -28.85
C THR A 191 2.70 -12.89 -27.35
N ARG A 192 1.56 -13.43 -26.97
CA ARG A 192 1.22 -13.76 -25.58
C ARG A 192 0.92 -15.24 -25.48
N ALA A 193 1.11 -15.81 -24.30
CA ALA A 193 0.36 -17.00 -23.98
C ALA A 193 -1.15 -16.71 -23.94
N GLU A 194 -1.92 -17.79 -23.94
CA GLU A 194 -3.37 -17.76 -23.91
C GLU A 194 -3.91 -16.86 -22.79
N PHE A 195 -5.07 -16.25 -23.05
CA PHE A 195 -5.81 -15.53 -22.02
C PHE A 195 -5.94 -16.40 -20.78
N PRO A 196 -5.71 -15.87 -19.56
CA PRO A 196 -6.07 -16.60 -18.36
C PRO A 196 -7.56 -16.97 -18.49
N GLN A 197 -7.91 -18.18 -18.09
CA GLN A 197 -9.31 -18.58 -18.10
C GLN A 197 -10.13 -17.58 -17.26
N PRO A 198 -11.41 -17.34 -17.63
CA PRO A 198 -12.30 -16.48 -16.84
C PRO A 198 -12.17 -16.84 -15.35
N ALA A 199 -12.03 -15.81 -14.52
CA ALA A 199 -11.70 -16.00 -13.12
C ALA A 199 -12.66 -17.01 -12.45
N GLN A 200 -12.09 -18.04 -11.82
CA GLN A 200 -12.84 -18.87 -10.89
C GLN A 200 -13.00 -18.10 -9.57
N GLY A 201 -14.23 -17.84 -9.16
CA GLY A 201 -14.56 -17.06 -7.96
C GLY A 201 -14.66 -15.55 -8.16
N GLU A 202 -14.99 -14.82 -7.09
CA GLU A 202 -15.15 -13.36 -7.14
C GLU A 202 -13.80 -12.65 -7.26
N ARG A 203 -13.70 -11.73 -8.22
CA ARG A 203 -12.57 -10.81 -8.41
C ARG A 203 -12.91 -9.43 -7.90
N LEU A 204 -11.91 -8.76 -7.35
CA LEU A 204 -12.02 -7.36 -6.94
C LEU A 204 -10.93 -6.54 -7.61
N VAL A 205 -11.30 -5.35 -8.06
CA VAL A 205 -10.36 -4.29 -8.41
C VAL A 205 -10.43 -3.25 -7.31
N ILE A 206 -9.36 -3.12 -6.52
CA ILE A 206 -9.31 -2.27 -5.33
C ILE A 206 -7.94 -1.63 -5.21
N SER A 207 -7.85 -0.42 -4.66
CA SER A 207 -6.56 0.17 -4.27
C SER A 207 -6.15 -0.22 -2.85
N GLY A 208 -4.85 -0.07 -2.52
CA GLY A 208 -4.38 -0.29 -1.15
C GLY A 208 -5.06 0.62 -0.13
N ASN A 209 -5.35 1.87 -0.48
CA ASN A 209 -6.06 2.83 0.36
C ASN A 209 -7.54 2.43 0.57
N GLU A 210 -8.21 1.96 -0.48
CA GLU A 210 -9.59 1.44 -0.39
C GLU A 210 -9.62 0.15 0.48
N ALA A 211 -8.66 -0.76 0.28
CA ALA A 211 -8.52 -1.98 1.08
C ALA A 211 -8.24 -1.68 2.56
N THR A 212 -7.40 -0.68 2.84
CA THR A 212 -7.12 -0.17 4.19
C THR A 212 -8.39 0.33 4.87
N GLY A 213 -9.15 1.21 4.20
CA GLY A 213 -10.42 1.69 4.73
C GLY A 213 -11.44 0.57 4.97
N TRP A 214 -11.46 -0.44 4.09
CA TRP A 214 -12.31 -1.61 4.28
C TRP A 214 -11.88 -2.43 5.50
N GLY A 215 -10.59 -2.71 5.63
CA GLY A 215 -10.01 -3.41 6.78
C GLY A 215 -10.35 -2.72 8.10
N ALA A 216 -10.20 -1.39 8.15
CA ALA A 216 -10.56 -0.58 9.32
C ALA A 216 -12.03 -0.77 9.72
N MET A 217 -12.97 -0.66 8.77
CA MET A 217 -14.39 -0.81 9.05
C MET A 217 -14.76 -2.24 9.50
N LYS A 218 -14.13 -3.26 8.90
CA LYS A 218 -14.28 -4.67 9.34
C LYS A 218 -13.68 -4.90 10.73
N GLY A 219 -12.60 -4.20 11.06
CA GLY A 219 -11.94 -4.27 12.36
C GLY A 219 -12.78 -3.68 13.50
N GLY A 220 -13.77 -2.85 13.17
CA GLY A 220 -14.71 -2.27 14.13
C GLY A 220 -14.68 -0.74 14.21
N ILE A 221 -13.85 -0.07 13.40
CA ILE A 221 -13.78 1.40 13.41
C ILE A 221 -15.16 2.02 13.17
N ARG A 222 -15.54 2.94 14.05
CA ARG A 222 -16.79 3.72 13.95
C ARG A 222 -16.59 5.22 14.13
N PHE A 223 -15.38 5.68 14.43
CA PHE A 223 -15.06 7.10 14.44
C PHE A 223 -13.74 7.37 13.73
N VAL A 224 -13.74 8.34 12.83
CA VAL A 224 -12.56 8.80 12.09
C VAL A 224 -12.48 10.31 12.19
N ALA A 225 -11.37 10.84 12.69
CA ALA A 225 -11.06 12.27 12.64
C ALA A 225 -9.76 12.44 11.90
N ALA A 226 -9.74 13.19 10.78
CA ALA A 226 -8.56 13.25 9.93
C ALA A 226 -8.39 14.59 9.19
N TYR A 227 -7.13 14.97 8.96
CA TYR A 227 -6.75 16.08 8.11
C TYR A 227 -6.34 15.55 6.72
N PRO A 228 -6.84 16.12 5.60
CA PRO A 228 -6.49 15.63 4.27
C PRO A 228 -5.01 15.84 3.93
N ILE A 229 -4.28 14.75 3.70
CA ILE A 229 -2.88 14.78 3.27
C ILE A 229 -2.64 13.72 2.19
N THR A 230 -1.94 14.09 1.10
CA THR A 230 -1.53 13.11 0.07
C THR A 230 -0.45 12.19 0.64
N PRO A 231 -0.51 10.87 0.44
CA PRO A 231 -1.48 10.10 -0.35
C PRO A 231 -2.61 9.44 0.46
N ALA A 232 -2.76 9.77 1.75
CA ALA A 232 -3.73 9.16 2.66
C ALA A 232 -5.19 9.61 2.47
N THR A 233 -5.43 10.77 1.84
CA THR A 233 -6.80 11.31 1.63
C THR A 233 -7.76 10.31 0.98
N GLU A 234 -7.28 9.43 0.10
CA GLU A 234 -8.13 8.43 -0.57
C GLU A 234 -8.73 7.39 0.38
N VAL A 235 -8.07 7.09 1.51
CA VAL A 235 -8.65 6.25 2.57
C VAL A 235 -9.93 6.92 3.08
N LEU A 236 -9.85 8.22 3.36
CA LEU A 236 -10.94 9.03 3.90
C LEU A 236 -12.07 9.22 2.87
N GLU A 237 -11.73 9.49 1.61
CA GLU A 237 -12.71 9.64 0.53
C GLU A 237 -13.54 8.37 0.33
N TRP A 238 -12.90 7.21 0.42
CA TRP A 238 -13.60 5.93 0.29
C TRP A 238 -14.45 5.60 1.53
N MET A 239 -13.95 5.90 2.73
CA MET A 239 -14.67 5.67 3.99
C MET A 239 -15.84 6.63 4.21
N SER A 240 -15.74 7.89 3.77
CA SER A 240 -16.74 8.95 4.00
C SER A 240 -18.19 8.54 3.67
N PRO A 241 -18.50 7.95 2.50
CA PRO A 241 -19.85 7.46 2.21
C PRO A 241 -20.16 6.07 2.78
N ALA A 242 -19.15 5.31 3.22
CA ALA A 242 -19.30 3.92 3.67
C ALA A 242 -19.52 3.81 5.18
N LEU A 243 -18.75 4.56 5.97
CA LEU A 243 -18.74 4.51 7.43
C LEU A 243 -20.09 4.87 8.08
N PRO A 244 -20.84 5.90 7.61
CA PRO A 244 -22.17 6.21 8.14
C PRO A 244 -23.19 5.08 7.98
N LYS A 245 -23.05 4.25 6.95
CA LYS A 245 -23.92 3.09 6.73
C LYS A 245 -23.72 2.00 7.78
N LEU A 246 -22.61 2.05 8.51
CA LEU A 246 -22.28 1.16 9.62
C LEU A 246 -22.51 1.81 10.99
N GLY A 247 -23.16 2.98 11.04
CA GLY A 247 -23.39 3.75 12.26
C GLY A 247 -22.17 4.52 12.76
N GLY A 248 -21.11 4.65 11.94
CA GLY A 248 -19.93 5.43 12.29
C GLY A 248 -19.98 6.87 11.77
N SER A 249 -18.98 7.67 12.13
CA SER A 249 -18.84 9.06 11.69
C SER A 249 -17.41 9.37 11.28
N LEU A 250 -17.26 10.16 10.21
CA LEU A 250 -15.99 10.71 9.76
C LEU A 250 -16.06 12.24 9.82
N ILE A 251 -15.08 12.86 10.46
CA ILE A 251 -14.95 14.32 10.52
C ILE A 251 -13.61 14.75 9.91
N GLN A 252 -13.68 15.73 9.02
CA GLN A 252 -12.51 16.47 8.58
C GLN A 252 -12.21 17.56 9.61
N VAL A 253 -10.99 17.61 10.09
CA VAL A 253 -10.55 18.55 11.13
C VAL A 253 -9.55 19.57 10.57
N GLU A 254 -9.14 20.50 11.43
CA GLU A 254 -8.28 21.64 11.11
C GLU A 254 -6.80 21.28 10.90
N ASP A 255 -6.28 20.25 11.60
CA ASP A 255 -4.90 19.76 11.50
C ASP A 255 -4.75 18.33 12.06
N GLU A 256 -3.54 17.78 11.95
CA GLU A 256 -3.22 16.44 12.48
C GLU A 256 -3.23 16.34 14.02
N LEU A 257 -3.04 17.44 14.75
CA LEU A 257 -3.12 17.46 16.22
C LEU A 257 -4.57 17.31 16.69
N ALA A 258 -5.50 18.06 16.10
CA ALA A 258 -6.93 17.92 16.34
C ALA A 258 -7.39 16.51 15.95
N SER A 259 -6.89 15.98 14.84
CA SER A 259 -7.23 14.65 14.32
C SER A 259 -6.93 13.55 15.34
N ILE A 260 -5.69 13.45 15.80
CA ILE A 260 -5.29 12.38 16.72
C ILE A 260 -5.96 12.53 18.09
N ASN A 261 -6.07 13.76 18.60
CA ASN A 261 -6.70 13.99 19.91
C ASN A 261 -8.21 13.70 19.88
N MET A 262 -8.90 14.02 18.79
CA MET A 262 -10.29 13.61 18.61
C MET A 262 -10.43 12.09 18.51
N ALA A 263 -9.54 11.40 17.79
CA ALA A 263 -9.55 9.94 17.69
C ALA A 263 -9.32 9.27 19.06
N ILE A 264 -8.37 9.76 19.85
CA ILE A 264 -8.15 9.31 21.23
C ILE A 264 -9.39 9.56 22.09
N GLY A 265 -10.01 10.75 21.99
CA GLY A 265 -11.24 11.07 22.71
C GLY A 265 -12.43 10.16 22.34
N GLY A 266 -12.62 9.88 21.05
CA GLY A 266 -13.64 8.94 20.56
C GLY A 266 -13.41 7.54 21.09
N SER A 267 -12.15 7.10 21.13
CA SER A 267 -11.78 5.82 21.73
C SER A 267 -11.97 5.79 23.23
N PHE A 268 -11.59 6.81 23.98
CA PHE A 268 -11.89 6.92 25.41
C PHE A 268 -13.40 6.80 25.69
N GLY A 269 -14.23 7.37 24.80
CA GLY A 269 -15.69 7.22 24.80
C GLY A 269 -16.24 5.82 24.47
N GLY A 270 -15.37 4.84 24.20
CA GLY A 270 -15.74 3.45 23.92
C GLY A 270 -15.90 3.10 22.44
N VAL A 271 -15.55 4.01 21.53
CA VAL A 271 -15.71 3.82 20.08
C VAL A 271 -14.36 3.53 19.43
N PRO A 272 -14.14 2.36 18.79
CA PRO A 272 -12.91 2.12 18.04
C PRO A 272 -12.69 3.22 17.01
N SER A 273 -11.56 3.91 17.15
CA SER A 273 -11.28 5.17 16.48
C SER A 273 -9.95 5.14 15.74
N MET A 274 -9.86 5.87 14.63
CA MET A 274 -8.64 5.97 13.84
C MET A 274 -8.43 7.35 13.21
N THR A 275 -7.24 7.55 12.68
CA THR A 275 -6.93 8.57 11.67
C THR A 275 -6.07 7.98 10.55
N ALA A 276 -5.97 8.71 9.43
CA ALA A 276 -5.07 8.41 8.32
C ALA A 276 -4.26 9.66 7.96
N THR A 277 -2.95 9.50 7.81
CA THR A 277 -1.99 10.58 7.62
C THR A 277 -0.80 10.14 6.76
N SER A 278 0.24 10.97 6.66
CA SER A 278 1.54 10.66 6.08
C SER A 278 2.66 11.19 6.98
N GLY A 279 3.94 10.92 6.68
CA GLY A 279 5.10 11.32 7.49
C GLY A 279 5.05 12.68 8.21
N PRO A 280 4.74 13.81 7.53
CA PRO A 280 4.63 15.11 8.20
C PRO A 280 3.55 15.16 9.29
N GLY A 281 2.41 14.53 9.03
CA GLY A 281 1.31 14.47 9.97
C GLY A 281 1.59 13.50 11.11
N LEU A 282 2.23 12.35 10.83
CA LEU A 282 2.70 11.43 11.87
C LEU A 282 3.65 12.14 12.85
N ALA A 283 4.55 12.99 12.34
CA ALA A 283 5.45 13.79 13.18
C ALA A 283 4.70 14.70 14.17
N LEU A 284 3.60 15.34 13.72
CA LEU A 284 2.74 16.15 14.59
C LEU A 284 2.00 15.30 15.64
N MET A 285 1.59 14.08 15.29
CA MET A 285 0.83 13.20 16.18
C MET A 285 1.66 12.54 17.29
N THR A 286 2.99 12.61 17.25
CA THR A 286 3.89 11.87 18.17
C THR A 286 3.64 12.16 19.64
N GLU A 287 3.33 13.39 20.03
CA GLU A 287 3.00 13.75 21.42
C GLU A 287 1.73 13.03 21.89
N SER A 288 0.65 13.14 21.11
CA SER A 288 -0.65 12.51 21.43
C SER A 288 -0.59 10.98 21.38
N LEU A 289 0.27 10.40 20.54
CA LEU A 289 0.51 8.95 20.58
C LEU A 289 1.17 8.52 21.90
N GLY A 290 2.07 9.32 22.45
CA GLY A 290 2.58 9.14 23.81
C GLY A 290 1.47 9.16 24.86
N LEU A 291 0.53 10.11 24.76
CA LEU A 291 -0.67 10.14 25.60
C LEU A 291 -1.51 8.86 25.46
N ALA A 292 -1.76 8.38 24.24
CA ALA A 292 -2.53 7.16 24.01
C ALA A 292 -1.88 5.93 24.67
N VAL A 293 -0.55 5.82 24.60
CA VAL A 293 0.21 4.75 25.26
C VAL A 293 0.15 4.86 26.78
N ALA A 294 0.43 6.05 27.32
CA ALA A 294 0.41 6.29 28.77
C ALA A 294 -0.98 6.03 29.36
N ALA A 295 -2.03 6.57 28.72
CA ALA A 295 -3.41 6.40 29.16
C ALA A 295 -4.03 5.04 28.81
N GLU A 296 -3.31 4.19 28.07
CA GLU A 296 -3.78 2.90 27.55
C GLU A 296 -5.10 3.04 26.76
N VAL A 297 -5.18 4.04 25.89
CA VAL A 297 -6.35 4.29 25.04
C VAL A 297 -6.05 3.75 23.63
N PRO A 298 -6.83 2.77 23.14
CA PRO A 298 -6.54 2.18 21.84
C PRO A 298 -6.83 3.15 20.70
N VAL A 299 -5.92 3.25 19.74
CA VAL A 299 -6.11 4.10 18.56
C VAL A 299 -5.29 3.53 17.39
N VAL A 300 -5.84 3.62 16.18
CA VAL A 300 -5.12 3.23 14.96
C VAL A 300 -4.76 4.47 14.15
N VAL A 301 -3.48 4.60 13.79
CA VAL A 301 -2.97 5.61 12.86
C VAL A 301 -2.49 4.90 11.61
N VAL A 302 -3.12 5.17 10.48
CA VAL A 302 -2.60 4.73 9.18
C VAL A 302 -1.66 5.81 8.67
N ASP A 303 -0.38 5.49 8.53
CA ASP A 303 0.61 6.34 7.86
C ASP A 303 0.84 5.79 6.44
N VAL A 304 0.34 6.52 5.45
CA VAL A 304 0.64 6.24 4.05
C VAL A 304 1.90 7.02 3.68
N MET A 305 3.05 6.39 3.86
CA MET A 305 4.37 6.98 3.70
C MET A 305 4.58 7.54 2.28
N ARG A 306 5.36 8.61 2.18
CA ARG A 306 5.74 9.27 0.92
C ARG A 306 7.18 9.77 1.01
N GLY A 307 7.75 10.19 -0.11
CA GLY A 307 9.13 10.72 -0.12
C GLY A 307 9.30 11.89 0.83
N GLY A 308 10.22 11.79 1.79
CA GLY A 308 10.65 12.86 2.69
C GLY A 308 12.00 13.48 2.29
N PRO A 309 12.67 14.23 3.19
CA PRO A 309 12.17 14.75 4.47
C PRO A 309 11.28 15.99 4.29
N SER A 310 10.65 16.44 5.39
CA SER A 310 9.73 17.61 5.38
C SER A 310 8.59 17.41 4.36
N THR A 311 8.25 18.41 3.56
CA THR A 311 7.24 18.26 2.48
C THR A 311 7.62 17.14 1.50
N GLY A 312 8.91 17.02 1.19
CA GLY A 312 9.50 15.99 0.35
C GLY A 312 8.89 15.88 -1.05
N LEU A 313 8.54 14.65 -1.45
CA LEU A 313 7.93 14.26 -2.72
C LEU A 313 6.52 13.69 -2.47
N PRO A 314 5.49 14.53 -2.31
CA PRO A 314 4.17 14.06 -1.86
C PRO A 314 3.51 12.99 -2.73
N THR A 315 3.83 12.97 -4.03
CA THR A 315 3.26 12.07 -5.03
C THR A 315 4.11 10.84 -5.30
N LYS A 316 5.17 10.61 -4.52
CA LYS A 316 6.14 9.53 -4.74
C LYS A 316 6.30 8.66 -3.50
N SER A 317 6.53 7.38 -3.73
CA SER A 317 6.69 6.38 -2.66
C SER A 317 8.10 6.40 -2.08
N GLU A 318 8.18 6.25 -0.76
CA GLU A 318 9.38 5.95 0.01
C GLU A 318 8.95 5.30 1.34
N GLN A 319 9.77 4.42 1.91
CA GLN A 319 9.49 3.73 3.17
C GLN A 319 10.26 4.34 4.35
N SER A 320 10.40 5.67 4.36
CA SER A 320 11.33 6.41 5.22
C SER A 320 10.79 6.77 6.61
N ASP A 321 9.58 6.35 6.96
CA ASP A 321 8.94 6.74 8.23
C ASP A 321 8.99 5.60 9.28
N LEU A 322 9.65 4.48 8.97
CA LEU A 322 9.83 3.36 9.91
C LEU A 322 10.43 3.80 11.25
N ASN A 323 11.49 4.61 11.23
CA ASN A 323 12.17 5.03 12.45
C ASN A 323 11.30 5.95 13.30
N ILE A 324 10.54 6.88 12.71
CA ILE A 324 9.65 7.74 13.49
C ILE A 324 8.45 6.95 14.03
N ALA A 325 7.97 5.95 13.28
CA ALA A 325 6.96 5.04 13.78
C ALA A 325 7.47 4.23 14.98
N VAL A 326 8.66 3.63 14.90
CA VAL A 326 9.19 2.76 15.96
C VAL A 326 9.78 3.53 17.16
N TYR A 327 10.45 4.66 16.91
CA TYR A 327 11.28 5.37 17.90
C TYR A 327 10.92 6.85 18.08
N GLY A 328 9.84 7.33 17.46
CA GLY A 328 9.48 8.76 17.47
C GLY A 328 8.73 9.22 18.72
N LEU A 329 8.19 8.29 19.51
CA LEU A 329 7.50 8.61 20.76
C LEU A 329 8.55 8.89 21.86
N HIS A 330 8.31 9.91 22.69
CA HIS A 330 9.23 10.29 23.76
C HIS A 330 9.09 9.35 24.97
N GLY A 331 10.21 9.05 25.62
CA GLY A 331 10.29 8.04 26.70
C GLY A 331 10.15 6.61 26.17
N ASP A 332 10.07 5.64 27.09
CA ASP A 332 9.74 4.26 26.72
C ASP A 332 8.23 4.14 26.52
N ALA A 333 7.79 4.04 25.27
CA ALA A 333 6.38 4.01 24.90
C ALA A 333 6.04 2.74 24.10
N PRO A 334 5.74 1.61 24.76
CA PRO A 334 5.38 0.36 24.07
C PRO A 334 4.09 0.50 23.25
N HIS A 335 4.20 0.28 21.94
CA HIS A 335 3.08 0.38 21.00
C HIS A 335 3.26 -0.61 19.83
N LEU A 336 2.29 -0.66 18.92
CA LEU A 336 2.32 -1.55 17.76
C LEU A 336 2.75 -0.81 16.50
N VAL A 337 3.59 -1.44 15.68
CA VAL A 337 3.91 -0.98 14.32
C VAL A 337 3.72 -2.15 13.36
N LEU A 338 2.87 -1.96 12.35
CA LEU A 338 2.52 -2.98 11.36
C LEU A 338 2.69 -2.42 9.95
N ALA A 339 2.90 -3.28 8.95
CA ALA A 339 2.96 -2.90 7.55
C ALA A 339 2.37 -4.00 6.66
N PRO A 340 1.37 -3.72 5.81
CA PRO A 340 0.88 -4.71 4.85
C PRO A 340 1.95 -5.09 3.82
N THR A 341 1.87 -6.31 3.30
CA THR A 341 2.83 -6.86 2.33
C THR A 341 2.33 -6.84 0.88
N SER A 342 1.07 -6.46 0.66
CA SER A 342 0.43 -6.34 -0.65
C SER A 342 -0.86 -5.51 -0.58
N VAL A 343 -1.43 -5.18 -1.74
CA VAL A 343 -2.71 -4.43 -1.83
C VAL A 343 -3.86 -5.18 -1.16
N ASP A 344 -3.97 -6.49 -1.35
CA ASP A 344 -4.98 -7.32 -0.69
C ASP A 344 -4.73 -7.43 0.83
N ASP A 345 -3.46 -7.49 1.23
CA ASP A 345 -3.06 -7.56 2.64
C ASP A 345 -3.27 -6.24 3.41
N CYS A 346 -3.44 -5.10 2.73
CA CYS A 346 -3.89 -3.86 3.37
C CYS A 346 -5.19 -4.05 4.16
N LEU A 347 -6.12 -4.86 3.64
CA LEU A 347 -7.37 -5.16 4.32
C LEU A 347 -7.12 -5.96 5.60
N LEU A 348 -6.40 -7.09 5.49
CA LEU A 348 -6.12 -7.97 6.61
C LEU A 348 -5.31 -7.24 7.69
N THR A 349 -4.21 -6.60 7.30
CA THR A 349 -3.31 -5.91 8.24
C THR A 349 -4.03 -4.79 8.98
N THR A 350 -4.85 -3.99 8.30
CA THR A 350 -5.59 -2.91 8.97
C THR A 350 -6.68 -3.46 9.89
N GLN A 351 -7.42 -4.49 9.44
CA GLN A 351 -8.42 -5.16 10.26
C GLN A 351 -7.78 -5.76 11.53
N TRP A 352 -6.63 -6.42 11.37
CA TRP A 352 -5.86 -7.00 12.46
C TRP A 352 -5.29 -5.94 13.40
N SER A 353 -4.84 -4.80 12.87
CA SER A 353 -4.33 -3.69 13.67
C SER A 353 -5.40 -3.10 14.59
N VAL A 354 -6.64 -2.96 14.11
CA VAL A 354 -7.78 -2.55 14.97
C VAL A 354 -8.05 -3.60 16.04
N HIS A 355 -8.04 -4.88 15.66
CA HIS A 355 -8.21 -5.97 16.62
C HIS A 355 -7.15 -5.94 17.73
N LEU A 356 -5.87 -5.81 17.37
CA LEU A 356 -4.76 -5.76 18.32
C LEU A 356 -4.84 -4.51 19.20
N ALA A 357 -5.06 -3.33 18.61
CA ALA A 357 -5.17 -2.07 19.35
C ALA A 357 -6.26 -2.18 20.42
N GLU A 358 -7.47 -2.60 20.05
CA GLU A 358 -8.60 -2.73 20.98
C GLU A 358 -8.39 -3.81 22.04
N SER A 359 -7.81 -4.96 21.67
CA SER A 359 -7.59 -6.08 22.60
C SER A 359 -6.47 -5.79 23.60
N LEU A 360 -5.44 -5.06 23.17
CA LEU A 360 -4.26 -4.74 23.97
C LEU A 360 -4.33 -3.35 24.61
N GLN A 361 -5.32 -2.52 24.25
CA GLN A 361 -5.46 -1.14 24.75
C GLN A 361 -4.17 -0.33 24.53
N THR A 362 -3.76 -0.22 23.27
CA THR A 362 -2.53 0.48 22.86
C THR A 362 -2.70 1.18 21.52
N ALA A 363 -1.78 2.10 21.21
CA ALA A 363 -1.68 2.71 19.90
C ALA A 363 -1.11 1.71 18.87
N ALA A 364 -1.63 1.75 17.65
CA ALA A 364 -1.11 1.00 16.52
C ALA A 364 -0.86 1.92 15.33
N ILE A 365 0.36 1.88 14.79
CA ILE A 365 0.75 2.60 13.57
C ILE A 365 0.81 1.58 12.43
N VAL A 366 0.06 1.82 11.35
CA VAL A 366 0.03 0.99 10.15
C VAL A 366 0.74 1.71 9.02
N LEU A 367 1.91 1.23 8.64
CA LEU A 367 2.78 1.77 7.62
C LEU A 367 2.45 1.21 6.24
N SER A 368 1.70 1.98 5.46
CA SER A 368 1.56 1.80 4.01
C SER A 368 2.50 2.78 3.28
N ASP A 369 2.50 2.81 1.96
CA ASP A 369 3.23 3.83 1.20
C ASP A 369 2.46 4.26 -0.05
N GLN A 370 2.88 5.37 -0.66
CA GLN A 370 2.22 5.95 -1.83
C GLN A 370 2.02 4.94 -2.95
N PHE A 371 3.03 4.09 -3.21
CA PHE A 371 2.94 3.06 -4.25
C PHE A 371 1.86 2.05 -3.90
N MET A 372 1.91 1.42 -2.73
CA MET A 372 0.91 0.40 -2.35
C MET A 372 -0.49 1.00 -2.19
N GLY A 373 -0.59 2.15 -1.51
CA GLY A 373 -1.86 2.82 -1.20
C GLY A 373 -2.63 3.25 -2.46
N GLN A 374 -1.95 3.85 -3.44
CA GLN A 374 -2.60 4.38 -4.64
C GLN A 374 -2.58 3.41 -5.84
N SER A 375 -1.83 2.29 -5.76
CA SER A 375 -1.92 1.22 -6.75
C SER A 375 -3.26 0.52 -6.67
N LYS A 376 -3.90 0.29 -7.81
CA LYS A 376 -5.03 -0.62 -7.93
C LYS A 376 -4.55 -1.99 -8.34
N ALA A 377 -5.06 -3.03 -7.69
CA ALA A 377 -4.76 -4.40 -8.05
C ALA A 377 -6.03 -5.18 -8.39
N ALA A 378 -5.91 -6.09 -9.35
CA ALA A 378 -6.94 -7.07 -9.68
C ALA A 378 -6.61 -8.34 -8.88
N ILE A 379 -7.34 -8.53 -7.78
CA ILE A 379 -7.06 -9.55 -6.78
C ILE A 379 -8.20 -10.57 -6.73
N HIS A 380 -7.92 -11.74 -6.13
CA HIS A 380 -9.00 -12.56 -5.59
C HIS A 380 -9.70 -11.77 -4.50
N ARG A 381 -11.02 -11.93 -4.38
CA ARG A 381 -11.72 -11.44 -3.19
C ARG A 381 -11.05 -12.03 -1.94
N PRO A 382 -10.51 -11.20 -1.03
CA PRO A 382 -9.90 -11.71 0.19
C PRO A 382 -10.91 -12.53 1.00
N THR A 383 -10.44 -13.59 1.66
CA THR A 383 -11.27 -14.39 2.56
C THR A 383 -11.78 -13.53 3.71
N ASP A 384 -13.04 -13.70 4.07
CA ASP A 384 -13.62 -13.01 5.22
C ASP A 384 -13.08 -13.61 6.52
N ILE A 385 -12.01 -13.00 7.05
CA ILE A 385 -11.46 -13.31 8.37
C ILE A 385 -12.24 -12.49 9.42
N SER A 386 -12.69 -13.16 10.48
CA SER A 386 -13.33 -12.52 11.63
C SER A 386 -12.40 -12.60 12.82
N PHE A 387 -11.97 -11.45 13.32
CA PHE A 387 -11.33 -11.35 14.62
C PHE A 387 -12.41 -11.06 15.66
N ASN A 388 -12.39 -11.76 16.80
CA ASN A 388 -13.26 -11.44 17.92
C ASN A 388 -12.72 -10.21 18.65
N THR A 389 -12.80 -9.05 18.01
CA THR A 389 -12.36 -7.77 18.57
C THR A 389 -13.27 -7.39 19.73
N GLN A 390 -12.74 -7.49 20.95
CA GLN A 390 -13.43 -7.06 22.16
C GLN A 390 -12.47 -6.33 23.07
N ARG A 391 -12.73 -5.05 23.27
CA ARG A 391 -12.09 -4.29 24.33
C ARG A 391 -12.55 -4.83 25.68
N LEU A 392 -11.59 -5.16 26.56
CA LEU A 392 -11.92 -5.53 27.94
C LEU A 392 -12.52 -4.32 28.67
N VAL A 393 -13.81 -4.37 28.94
CA VAL A 393 -14.54 -3.29 29.63
C VAL A 393 -14.99 -3.70 31.02
N LEU A 394 -15.09 -2.72 31.92
CA LEU A 394 -15.68 -2.92 33.24
C LEU A 394 -17.17 -3.26 33.07
N ASN A 395 -17.56 -4.44 33.51
CA ASN A 395 -18.96 -4.82 33.61
C ASN A 395 -19.41 -4.68 35.08
N ASN A 396 -20.08 -3.57 35.41
CA ASN A 396 -20.59 -3.31 36.75
C ASN A 396 -22.11 -3.09 36.71
N SER A 397 -22.86 -3.81 37.54
CA SER A 397 -24.31 -3.73 37.69
C SER A 397 -24.78 -2.57 38.57
N GLY A 398 -23.89 -1.69 39.01
CA GLY A 398 -24.23 -0.49 39.81
C GLY A 398 -23.79 -0.54 41.27
N GLU A 399 -23.04 -1.56 41.68
CA GLU A 399 -22.52 -1.66 43.04
C GLU A 399 -21.19 -0.88 43.18
N PRO A 400 -20.90 -0.27 44.33
CA PRO A 400 -19.59 0.33 44.58
C PRO A 400 -18.49 -0.73 44.44
N CYS A 401 -17.53 -0.50 43.54
CA CYS A 401 -16.37 -1.38 43.34
C CYS A 401 -15.05 -0.60 43.49
N ASP A 402 -13.99 -1.25 44.00
CA ASP A 402 -12.62 -0.73 44.03
C ASP A 402 -11.99 -0.79 42.62
N TYR A 403 -12.53 0.02 41.71
CA TYR A 403 -12.13 0.03 40.31
C TYR A 403 -10.75 0.66 40.14
N LYS A 404 -9.86 -0.08 39.48
CA LYS A 404 -8.49 0.32 39.15
C LYS A 404 -8.33 0.24 37.64
N ARG A 405 -8.46 1.38 36.96
CA ARG A 405 -8.27 1.48 35.49
C ARG A 405 -6.95 0.86 35.07
N TYR A 406 -5.89 1.06 35.87
CA TYR A 406 -4.53 0.65 35.57
C TYR A 406 -4.07 -0.46 36.53
N ALA A 407 -4.99 -1.38 36.88
CA ALA A 407 -4.67 -2.56 37.68
C ALA A 407 -3.52 -3.36 37.07
N ILE A 408 -2.54 -3.76 37.88
CA ILE A 408 -1.47 -4.67 37.43
C ILE A 408 -2.06 -6.07 37.28
N THR A 409 -2.05 -6.60 36.06
CA THR A 409 -2.59 -7.93 35.72
C THR A 409 -1.54 -8.79 35.03
N ASP A 410 -1.72 -10.11 35.05
CA ASP A 410 -0.79 -11.03 34.39
C ASP A 410 -0.73 -10.80 32.88
N SER A 411 -1.85 -10.50 32.24
CA SER A 411 -1.92 -10.17 30.81
C SER A 411 -1.42 -8.76 30.47
N GLY A 412 -1.23 -7.89 31.47
CA GLY A 412 -0.95 -6.47 31.30
C GLY A 412 -2.15 -5.62 30.82
N VAL A 413 -3.29 -6.25 30.54
CA VAL A 413 -4.52 -5.58 30.11
C VAL A 413 -5.47 -5.44 31.31
N SER A 414 -5.91 -4.20 31.58
CA SER A 414 -6.83 -3.86 32.66
C SER A 414 -8.19 -3.45 32.10
N ALA A 415 -9.28 -3.72 32.81
CA ALA A 415 -10.61 -3.39 32.32
C ALA A 415 -10.81 -1.87 32.17
N MET A 416 -11.36 -1.43 31.03
CA MET A 416 -11.73 -0.05 30.76
C MET A 416 -13.18 0.23 31.17
N ALA A 417 -13.42 1.22 32.01
CA ALA A 417 -14.74 1.80 32.16
C ALA A 417 -15.02 2.76 31.01
N ILE A 418 -16.20 2.62 30.38
CA ILE A 418 -16.68 3.58 29.39
C ILE A 418 -17.36 4.73 30.14
N PRO A 419 -17.17 6.01 29.76
CA PRO A 419 -17.85 7.13 30.40
C PRO A 419 -19.36 6.88 30.55
N GLY A 420 -19.86 7.05 31.78
CA GLY A 420 -21.24 6.70 32.17
C GLY A 420 -21.39 5.35 32.88
N THR A 421 -20.35 4.50 32.91
CA THR A 421 -20.36 3.23 33.67
C THR A 421 -20.39 3.51 35.19
N PRO A 422 -21.41 3.04 35.94
CA PRO A 422 -21.45 3.20 37.40
C PRO A 422 -20.24 2.59 38.11
N GLY A 423 -19.66 3.31 39.07
CA GLY A 423 -18.49 2.87 39.83
C GLY A 423 -17.18 2.79 39.03
N GLY A 424 -17.21 3.18 37.75
CA GLY A 424 -16.06 3.13 36.83
C GLY A 424 -15.37 4.49 36.65
N GLN A 425 -15.48 5.42 37.58
CA GLN A 425 -14.89 6.75 37.44
C GLN A 425 -13.36 6.66 37.50
N TYR A 426 -12.68 7.29 36.54
CA TYR A 426 -11.23 7.45 36.51
C TYR A 426 -10.84 8.62 35.63
N THR A 427 -9.59 9.06 35.74
CA THR A 427 -8.96 10.02 34.83
C THR A 427 -7.95 9.27 33.97
N ALA A 428 -8.05 9.48 32.65
CA ALA A 428 -7.03 9.08 31.70
C ALA A 428 -6.09 10.27 31.48
N ASP A 429 -4.84 10.15 31.92
CA ASP A 429 -3.83 11.23 31.90
C ASP A 429 -2.54 10.73 31.23
N GLY A 430 -1.74 11.66 30.71
CA GLY A 430 -0.37 11.39 30.25
C GLY A 430 0.66 11.33 31.37
N LEU A 431 0.31 11.81 32.58
CA LEU A 431 1.16 11.65 33.76
C LEU A 431 1.27 10.17 34.17
N GLU A 432 2.43 9.78 34.69
CA GLU A 432 2.59 8.47 35.34
C GLU A 432 1.64 8.36 36.53
N HIS A 433 1.10 7.16 36.77
CA HIS A 433 -0.05 6.98 37.65
C HIS A 433 -0.01 5.69 38.46
N SER A 434 -0.62 5.77 39.64
CA SER A 434 -0.96 4.60 40.46
C SER A 434 -2.01 3.71 39.76
N PRO A 435 -2.25 2.47 40.23
CA PRO A 435 -3.26 1.58 39.65
C PRO A 435 -4.69 2.14 39.55
N VAL A 436 -5.05 3.10 40.40
CA VAL A 436 -6.35 3.79 40.37
C VAL A 436 -6.41 4.94 39.34
N GLY A 437 -5.27 5.38 38.79
CA GLY A 437 -5.19 6.49 37.85
C GLY A 437 -4.85 7.85 38.46
N THR A 438 -4.47 7.89 39.75
CA THR A 438 -3.96 9.13 40.37
C THR A 438 -2.49 9.36 40.00
N PRO A 439 -2.09 10.57 39.57
CA PRO A 439 -0.70 10.90 39.26
C PRO A 439 0.27 10.48 40.37
N SER A 440 1.42 9.93 39.99
CA SER A 440 2.38 9.39 40.94
C SER A 440 3.83 9.52 40.47
N THR A 441 4.71 9.88 41.41
CA THR A 441 6.16 9.94 41.23
C THR A 441 6.88 8.81 41.97
N LYS A 442 6.15 7.81 42.48
CA LYS A 442 6.74 6.67 43.18
C LYS A 442 7.47 5.77 42.19
N ASN A 443 8.71 5.38 42.55
CA ASN A 443 9.52 4.47 41.75
C ASN A 443 8.80 3.15 41.41
N GLU A 444 8.13 2.56 42.40
CA GLU A 444 7.39 1.29 42.23
C GLU A 444 6.29 1.40 41.18
N HIS A 445 5.45 2.44 41.26
CA HIS A 445 4.38 2.65 40.28
C HIS A 445 4.93 2.85 38.87
N HIS A 446 6.01 3.62 38.72
CA HIS A 446 6.60 3.84 37.40
C HIS A 446 7.11 2.52 36.78
N ALA A 447 7.87 1.74 37.55
CA ALA A 447 8.39 0.45 37.10
C ALA A 447 7.26 -0.53 36.77
N GLU A 448 6.28 -0.71 37.66
CA GLU A 448 5.17 -1.64 37.47
C GLU A 448 4.30 -1.29 36.26
N GLN A 449 3.99 -0.01 36.06
CA GLN A 449 3.18 0.41 34.92
C GLN A 449 3.94 0.30 33.60
N MET A 450 5.24 0.58 33.60
CA MET A 450 6.07 0.39 32.41
C MET A 450 6.12 -1.09 32.02
N ASP A 451 6.40 -1.97 32.98
CA ASP A 451 6.42 -3.41 32.77
C ASP A 451 5.06 -3.93 32.32
N LYS A 452 3.97 -3.43 32.90
CA LYS A 452 2.59 -3.77 32.49
C LYS A 452 2.32 -3.39 31.03
N ARG A 453 2.66 -2.15 30.63
CA ARG A 453 2.46 -1.65 29.26
C ARG A 453 3.25 -2.46 28.24
N LEU A 454 4.48 -2.87 28.57
CA LEU A 454 5.30 -3.72 27.71
C LEU A 454 4.81 -5.19 27.66
N ARG A 455 4.43 -5.75 28.81
CA ARG A 455 4.05 -7.16 28.97
C ARG A 455 2.88 -7.55 28.07
N LYS A 456 1.86 -6.69 27.97
CA LYS A 456 0.70 -6.96 27.11
C LYS A 456 1.05 -7.11 25.63
N LEU A 457 2.13 -6.51 25.15
CA LEU A 457 2.59 -6.66 23.76
C LEU A 457 3.48 -7.89 23.62
N THR A 458 4.45 -8.04 24.52
CA THR A 458 5.45 -9.12 24.45
C THR A 458 4.89 -10.50 24.79
N SER A 459 3.81 -10.58 25.58
CA SER A 459 3.16 -11.85 25.96
C SER A 459 2.02 -12.25 25.03
N PHE A 460 1.65 -11.40 24.06
CA PHE A 460 0.58 -11.69 23.12
C PHE A 460 1.06 -12.63 22.01
N ASP A 461 0.30 -13.69 21.73
CA ASP A 461 0.60 -14.54 20.57
C ASP A 461 0.02 -13.96 19.29
N TYR A 462 0.90 -13.38 18.48
CA TYR A 462 0.58 -12.85 17.15
C TYR A 462 0.32 -13.94 16.09
N GLY A 463 0.43 -15.22 16.44
CA GLY A 463 0.25 -16.35 15.55
C GLY A 463 1.22 -16.29 14.36
N ASN A 464 0.75 -16.71 13.19
CA ASN A 464 1.50 -16.68 11.94
C ASN A 464 1.32 -15.38 11.14
N TYR A 465 0.50 -14.43 11.62
CA TYR A 465 0.24 -13.19 10.88
C TYR A 465 1.43 -12.22 10.87
N TRP A 466 2.41 -12.39 11.76
CA TRP A 466 3.53 -11.48 11.92
C TRP A 466 4.42 -11.36 10.67
N ALA A 467 4.49 -12.39 9.81
CA ALA A 467 5.22 -12.36 8.55
C ALA A 467 4.69 -13.39 7.55
N ASP A 468 4.85 -13.11 6.25
CA ASP A 468 4.66 -14.10 5.20
C ASP A 468 6.00 -14.79 4.89
N ILE A 469 6.01 -16.12 4.96
CA ILE A 469 7.21 -16.94 4.75
C ILE A 469 6.98 -17.84 3.55
N GLU A 470 7.87 -17.77 2.55
CA GLU A 470 7.72 -18.52 1.31
C GLU A 470 9.03 -19.18 0.87
N GLY A 471 8.95 -20.47 0.55
CA GLY A 471 10.10 -21.25 0.09
C GLY A 471 11.11 -21.57 1.20
N GLU A 472 12.19 -22.23 0.78
CA GLU A 472 13.24 -22.75 1.66
C GLU A 472 14.60 -22.59 0.99
N GLY A 473 15.67 -22.58 1.78
CA GLY A 473 17.04 -22.54 1.28
C GLY A 473 18.03 -21.92 2.26
N ASP A 474 19.30 -21.94 1.86
CA ASP A 474 20.42 -21.29 2.56
C ASP A 474 20.48 -19.77 2.31
N THR A 475 19.69 -19.27 1.37
CA THR A 475 19.64 -17.86 1.00
C THR A 475 18.26 -17.29 1.36
N ALA A 476 18.23 -16.15 2.05
CA ALA A 476 17.00 -15.48 2.44
C ALA A 476 16.91 -14.07 1.86
N ILE A 477 15.71 -13.67 1.47
CA ILE A 477 15.32 -12.28 1.24
C ILE A 477 14.45 -11.85 2.41
N ILE A 478 14.84 -10.80 3.13
CA ILE A 478 14.03 -10.20 4.20
C ILE A 478 13.55 -8.82 3.74
N THR A 479 12.25 -8.57 3.84
CA THR A 479 11.63 -7.34 3.32
C THR A 479 10.35 -6.99 4.08
N TRP A 480 9.72 -5.88 3.71
CA TRP A 480 8.47 -5.38 4.32
C TRP A 480 7.79 -4.37 3.38
N GLY A 481 6.49 -4.12 3.60
CA GLY A 481 5.76 -3.11 2.84
C GLY A 481 5.71 -3.39 1.33
N SER A 482 5.72 -2.34 0.51
CA SER A 482 5.55 -2.44 -0.96
C SER A 482 6.66 -3.17 -1.71
N THR A 483 7.86 -3.28 -1.12
CA THR A 483 8.97 -4.02 -1.73
C THR A 483 8.75 -5.53 -1.74
N THR A 484 7.78 -6.04 -0.95
CA THR A 484 7.45 -7.47 -0.88
C THR A 484 7.06 -8.06 -2.23
N GLY A 485 6.25 -7.36 -3.02
CA GLY A 485 5.82 -7.86 -4.33
C GLY A 485 7.03 -8.16 -5.23
N ALA A 486 7.99 -7.23 -5.29
CA ALA A 486 9.18 -7.38 -6.11
C ALA A 486 10.09 -8.50 -5.59
N ALA A 487 10.27 -8.57 -4.27
CA ALA A 487 11.04 -9.62 -3.60
C ALA A 487 10.46 -11.03 -3.85
N ARG A 488 9.13 -11.17 -3.80
CA ARG A 488 8.40 -12.40 -4.10
C ARG A 488 8.62 -12.87 -5.52
N GLU A 489 8.49 -11.97 -6.48
CA GLU A 489 8.75 -12.31 -7.87
C GLU A 489 10.22 -12.65 -8.11
N ALA A 490 11.17 -11.92 -7.51
CA ALA A 490 12.59 -12.26 -7.59
C ALA A 490 12.89 -13.64 -7.01
N ALA A 491 12.33 -13.98 -5.84
CA ALA A 491 12.46 -15.29 -5.23
C ALA A 491 11.89 -16.39 -6.14
N CYS A 492 10.75 -16.15 -6.79
CA CYS A 492 10.17 -17.08 -7.75
C CYS A 492 11.11 -17.35 -8.93
N ARG A 493 11.64 -16.29 -9.56
CA ARG A 493 12.60 -16.40 -10.68
C ARG A 493 13.87 -17.14 -10.28
N LEU A 494 14.44 -16.83 -9.12
CA LEU A 494 15.64 -17.50 -8.60
C LEU A 494 15.40 -18.99 -8.35
N ARG A 495 14.24 -19.37 -7.80
CA ARG A 495 13.86 -20.78 -7.60
C ARG A 495 13.67 -21.53 -8.91
N GLN A 496 13.10 -20.89 -9.94
CA GLN A 496 13.00 -21.46 -11.28
C GLN A 496 14.37 -21.75 -11.90
N GLU A 497 15.39 -20.97 -11.55
CA GLU A 497 16.78 -21.19 -11.94
C GLU A 497 17.55 -22.15 -11.00
N GLY A 498 16.87 -22.78 -10.04
CA GLY A 498 17.45 -23.76 -9.13
C GLY A 498 18.12 -23.19 -7.89
N ILE A 499 18.08 -21.86 -7.69
CA ILE A 499 18.61 -21.22 -6.48
C ILE A 499 17.56 -21.32 -5.36
N LYS A 500 17.92 -21.99 -4.27
CA LYS A 500 17.04 -22.18 -3.11
C LYS A 500 16.97 -20.91 -2.28
N VAL A 501 15.89 -20.14 -2.45
CA VAL A 501 15.67 -18.86 -1.76
C VAL A 501 14.39 -18.91 -0.94
N ARG A 502 14.53 -18.51 0.33
CA ARG A 502 13.43 -18.21 1.25
C ARG A 502 13.10 -16.72 1.22
N LEU A 503 11.81 -16.38 1.17
CA LEU A 503 11.32 -15.01 1.37
C LEU A 503 10.74 -14.88 2.77
N ILE A 504 11.05 -13.77 3.45
CA ILE A 504 10.51 -13.39 4.75
C ILE A 504 9.99 -11.94 4.60
N ALA A 505 8.67 -11.78 4.49
CA ALA A 505 8.04 -10.47 4.41
C ALA A 505 7.38 -10.11 5.74
N VAL A 506 7.96 -9.17 6.46
CA VAL A 506 7.54 -8.81 7.83
C VAL A 506 6.30 -7.92 7.78
N ARG A 507 5.25 -8.32 8.50
CA ARG A 507 4.00 -7.58 8.68
C ARG A 507 3.91 -6.91 10.04
N LEU A 508 4.26 -7.63 11.12
CA LEU A 508 4.40 -7.07 12.45
C LEU A 508 5.85 -6.63 12.65
N ILE A 509 6.07 -5.33 12.72
CA ILE A 509 7.39 -4.75 12.92
C ILE A 509 7.66 -4.65 14.42
N LEU A 510 6.74 -4.03 15.17
CA LEU A 510 6.84 -3.86 16.63
C LEU A 510 5.58 -4.41 17.32
N PRO A 511 5.71 -5.27 18.34
CA PRO A 511 6.95 -5.79 18.94
C PRO A 511 7.69 -6.78 18.02
N ALA A 512 9.01 -6.74 18.08
CA ALA A 512 9.87 -7.70 17.37
C ALA A 512 9.63 -9.15 17.82
N GLN A 513 9.88 -10.11 16.93
CA GLN A 513 9.62 -11.55 17.15
C GLN A 513 10.91 -12.39 17.11
N PRO A 514 11.89 -12.16 18.01
CA PRO A 514 13.25 -12.70 17.88
C PRO A 514 13.31 -14.23 17.81
N GLU A 515 12.51 -14.91 18.63
CA GLU A 515 12.45 -16.39 18.66
C GLU A 515 11.92 -16.96 17.34
N LYS A 516 10.81 -16.40 16.82
CA LYS A 516 10.22 -16.82 15.55
C LYS A 516 11.16 -16.55 14.37
N MET A 517 11.86 -15.40 14.38
CA MET A 517 12.85 -15.08 13.36
C MET A 517 14.05 -16.04 13.42
N ALA A 518 14.58 -16.33 14.61
CA ALA A 518 15.70 -17.26 14.77
C ALA A 518 15.36 -18.68 14.28
N GLU A 519 14.13 -19.14 14.53
CA GLU A 519 13.65 -20.42 14.01
C GLU A 519 13.64 -20.45 12.47
N ILE A 520 13.11 -19.42 11.83
CA ILE A 520 13.00 -19.34 10.37
C ILE A 520 14.36 -19.13 9.71
N LEU A 521 15.31 -18.47 10.36
CA LEU A 521 16.65 -18.25 9.83
C LEU A 521 17.59 -19.44 10.07
N ARG A 522 17.12 -20.54 10.68
CA ARG A 522 17.92 -21.75 10.84
C ARG A 522 18.37 -22.29 9.47
N GLY A 523 19.69 -22.49 9.35
CA GLY A 523 20.33 -22.97 8.13
C GLY A 523 20.46 -21.94 7.02
N VAL A 524 20.12 -20.66 7.28
CA VAL A 524 20.40 -19.56 6.35
C VAL A 524 21.85 -19.12 6.51
N GLU A 525 22.57 -19.07 5.40
CA GLU A 525 23.97 -18.65 5.31
C GLU A 525 24.12 -17.26 4.68
N ARG A 526 23.11 -16.80 3.93
CA ARG A 526 23.13 -15.52 3.20
C ARG A 526 21.80 -14.81 3.31
N ILE A 527 21.82 -13.52 3.67
CA ILE A 527 20.63 -12.68 3.81
C ILE A 527 20.74 -11.44 2.93
N THR A 528 19.75 -11.21 2.07
CA THR A 528 19.55 -9.92 1.38
C THR A 528 18.36 -9.19 1.98
N VAL A 529 18.60 -8.04 2.60
CA VAL A 529 17.54 -7.15 3.09
C VAL A 529 17.15 -6.16 2.00
N VAL A 530 15.86 -6.11 1.66
CA VAL A 530 15.32 -5.23 0.61
C VAL A 530 14.37 -4.19 1.21
N GLU A 531 14.66 -2.91 0.99
CA GLU A 531 13.85 -1.80 1.50
C GLU A 531 13.96 -0.53 0.63
N GLN A 532 12.93 0.30 0.61
CA GLN A 532 12.93 1.56 -0.13
C GLN A 532 13.26 2.77 0.77
N THR A 533 14.48 2.78 1.32
CA THR A 533 15.01 3.90 2.12
C THR A 533 16.46 4.22 1.76
N HIS A 534 16.91 5.46 2.01
CA HIS A 534 18.33 5.82 1.86
C HIS A 534 19.19 5.21 2.98
N SER A 535 18.76 5.37 4.23
CA SER A 535 19.56 5.07 5.43
C SER A 535 19.57 3.60 5.82
N GLY A 536 18.69 2.78 5.25
CA GLY A 536 18.53 1.39 5.66
C GLY A 536 17.85 1.29 7.03
N GLN A 537 16.70 1.94 7.19
CA GLN A 537 15.98 1.97 8.47
C GLN A 537 15.58 0.56 8.90
N PHE A 538 15.03 -0.22 7.97
CA PHE A 538 14.60 -1.59 8.26
C PHE A 538 15.80 -2.50 8.50
N PHE A 539 16.86 -2.37 7.71
CA PHE A 539 18.10 -3.09 7.96
C PHE A 539 18.70 -2.80 9.35
N SER A 540 18.67 -1.53 9.78
CA SER A 540 19.16 -1.13 11.09
C SER A 540 18.26 -1.65 12.21
N PHE A 541 16.95 -1.61 12.03
CA PHE A 541 15.97 -2.24 12.92
C PHE A 541 16.24 -3.74 13.05
N LEU A 542 16.46 -4.45 11.93
CA LEU A 542 16.71 -5.88 11.97
C LEU A 542 17.96 -6.22 12.79
N LYS A 543 19.05 -5.48 12.62
CA LYS A 543 20.27 -5.67 13.42
C LYS A 543 20.11 -5.37 14.90
N ALA A 544 19.21 -4.45 15.25
CA ALA A 544 18.98 -4.06 16.64
C ALA A 544 18.14 -5.12 17.39
N HIS A 545 17.23 -5.81 16.70
CA HIS A 545 16.25 -6.69 17.32
C HIS A 545 16.43 -8.18 17.03
N TYR A 546 17.27 -8.56 16.07
CA TYR A 546 17.43 -9.95 15.65
C TYR A 546 18.90 -10.36 15.46
N GLU A 547 19.20 -11.61 15.81
CA GLU A 547 20.44 -12.27 15.43
C GLU A 547 20.33 -12.78 13.98
N LEU A 548 20.94 -12.06 13.05
CA LEU A 548 20.97 -12.42 11.63
C LEU A 548 22.18 -13.30 11.33
N PRO A 549 22.02 -14.58 10.93
CA PRO A 549 23.13 -15.48 10.66
C PRO A 549 23.80 -15.20 9.31
N GLY A 550 25.04 -15.67 9.19
CA GLY A 550 25.76 -15.71 7.93
C GLY A 550 26.18 -14.35 7.38
N GLU A 551 26.38 -14.28 6.07
CA GLU A 551 26.71 -13.03 5.40
C GLU A 551 25.44 -12.23 5.10
N ILE A 552 25.51 -10.90 5.21
CA ILE A 552 24.33 -10.03 5.07
C ILE A 552 24.61 -8.88 4.12
N ASN A 553 23.76 -8.74 3.11
CA ASN A 553 23.74 -7.62 2.19
C ASN A 553 22.43 -6.84 2.29
N SER A 554 22.49 -5.55 1.97
CA SER A 554 21.32 -4.68 1.92
C SER A 554 21.18 -4.09 0.52
N LEU A 555 19.99 -4.25 -0.07
CA LEU A 555 19.55 -3.55 -1.27
C LEU A 555 18.56 -2.47 -0.83
N ARG A 556 19.06 -1.24 -0.77
CA ARG A 556 18.28 -0.09 -0.31
C ARG A 556 18.34 1.05 -1.31
N ARG A 557 17.19 1.68 -1.56
CA ARG A 557 17.06 2.83 -2.47
C ARG A 557 16.03 3.82 -1.95
N ALA A 558 16.36 5.10 -1.98
CA ALA A 558 15.43 6.18 -1.68
C ALA A 558 14.64 6.63 -2.91
N GLY A 559 13.56 7.37 -2.66
CA GLY A 559 12.86 8.11 -3.68
C GLY A 559 12.13 7.24 -4.70
N PRO A 560 11.67 7.86 -5.80
CA PRO A 560 10.41 7.49 -6.43
C PRO A 560 10.41 6.14 -7.14
N ILE A 561 11.59 5.59 -7.41
CA ILE A 561 11.74 4.37 -8.20
C ILE A 561 11.66 3.17 -7.27
N THR A 562 10.54 2.47 -7.34
CA THR A 562 10.35 1.19 -6.63
C THR A 562 11.37 0.15 -7.08
N ILE A 563 11.85 -0.68 -6.14
CA ILE A 563 12.78 -1.77 -6.43
C ILE A 563 12.08 -2.80 -7.32
N ARG A 564 12.68 -3.14 -8.47
CA ARG A 564 12.14 -4.10 -9.43
C ARG A 564 12.68 -5.52 -9.20
N PRO A 565 11.94 -6.57 -9.59
CA PRO A 565 12.35 -7.95 -9.36
C PRO A 565 13.75 -8.29 -9.91
N GLY A 566 14.06 -7.87 -11.13
CA GLY A 566 15.34 -8.13 -11.79
C GLY A 566 16.53 -7.54 -11.06
N GLU A 567 16.36 -6.41 -10.36
CA GLU A 567 17.42 -5.81 -9.54
C GLU A 567 17.79 -6.70 -8.35
N ILE A 568 16.77 -7.29 -7.70
CA ILE A 568 16.95 -8.23 -6.58
C ILE A 568 17.60 -9.52 -7.08
N VAL A 569 17.13 -10.05 -8.22
CA VAL A 569 17.72 -11.24 -8.87
C VAL A 569 19.20 -11.02 -9.16
N ASN A 570 19.55 -9.90 -9.80
CA ASN A 570 20.93 -9.57 -10.15
C ASN A 570 21.80 -9.41 -8.90
N LYS A 571 21.27 -8.75 -7.85
CA LYS A 571 21.98 -8.56 -6.59
C LYS A 571 22.33 -9.90 -5.93
N ILE A 572 21.40 -10.86 -5.92
CA ILE A 572 21.62 -12.18 -5.32
C ILE A 572 22.58 -13.01 -6.18
N LYS A 573 22.42 -13.01 -7.51
CA LYS A 573 23.31 -13.77 -8.40
C LYS A 573 24.75 -13.29 -8.36
N ALA A 574 24.96 -11.98 -8.31
CA ALA A 574 26.29 -11.38 -8.19
C ALA A 574 26.99 -11.72 -6.86
N TRP A 575 26.26 -12.25 -5.88
CA TRP A 575 26.79 -12.69 -4.59
C TRP A 575 26.96 -14.21 -4.50
N THR A 576 26.30 -14.97 -5.37
CA THR A 576 26.49 -16.43 -5.49
C THR A 576 27.67 -16.82 -6.38
N GLN A 577 28.16 -15.90 -7.22
CA GLN A 577 29.38 -16.02 -8.01
C GLN A 577 30.57 -15.55 -7.18
#